data_AF-A0A3B6B7D5-F1
#
_entry.id   AF-A0A3B6B7D5-F1
#
_cell.length_a   1.000
_cell.length_b   1.000
_cell.length_c   1.000
_cell.angle_alpha   90.00
_cell.angle_beta   90.00
_cell.angle_gamma   90.00
#
_symmetry.space_group_name_H-M   'P 1'
#
loop_
_entity.id
_entity.type
_entity.pdbx_description
1 polymer ?
#
loop_
_entity_poly.entity_id
_entity_poly.type
_entity_poly.pdbx_seq_one_letter_code
_entity_poly.pdbx_strand_id
1 'polypeptide(L)'
;MAAKTPSSWCFSFLKEALILPTRNPKLFTPVFLVLAVATFLARSVHVVFIQPLVDDMVRSIYLIEMRNTGFSCAEGAKLEEGAIKIMLISIAQVILMLALGFVKKALAFFAASTTYSGDRYSLAELVRKVICKGNTLKGPAITFAVVTALDLAWTAVLVAMRAGTAVMMRGGQSRVLSVQGLVFLLTLLAELCFAVLALVSVAASVVDGERRGVRALRQAWRLMTRVRRKEGLLLVLLTYLLPTVVAPVYRAALVYSRRSMAAGLCVLAGYAFMFGALQLVYLAAATVFYYEAMESKEVVPCDAYAKIPSGEGDV
;
A
#
# COMPACT_ATOMS: atom_id res chain seq x y z
N MET A 1 28.59 -25.77 23.95
CA MET A 1 28.02 -25.38 22.63
C MET A 1 26.51 -25.36 22.75
N ALA A 2 25.89 -24.19 22.83
CA ALA A 2 24.43 -24.06 22.88
C ALA A 2 23.88 -23.93 21.46
N ALA A 3 22.91 -24.77 21.12
CA ALA A 3 22.22 -24.77 19.83
C ALA A 3 21.55 -23.41 19.58
N LYS A 4 22.01 -22.69 18.55
CA LYS A 4 21.31 -21.53 18.01
C LYS A 4 20.02 -22.03 17.35
N THR A 5 18.89 -21.77 18.00
CA THR A 5 17.56 -22.02 17.43
C THR A 5 17.40 -21.24 16.11
N PRO A 6 17.08 -21.91 14.99
CA PRO A 6 17.03 -21.28 13.65
C PRO A 6 15.80 -20.39 13.42
N SER A 7 14.96 -20.16 14.44
CA SER A 7 13.74 -19.35 14.38
C SER A 7 13.97 -17.84 14.57
N SER A 8 15.13 -17.40 15.09
CA SER A 8 15.32 -15.99 15.48
C SER A 8 15.67 -15.02 14.34
N TRP A 9 16.13 -15.53 13.18
CA TRP A 9 16.66 -14.67 12.11
C TRP A 9 15.58 -14.01 11.25
N CYS A 10 14.43 -14.65 11.01
CA CYS A 10 13.39 -14.07 10.15
C CYS A 10 12.62 -12.90 10.79
N PHE A 11 12.67 -12.75 12.11
CA PHE A 11 11.95 -11.70 12.84
C PHE A 11 12.86 -10.55 13.32
N SER A 12 14.17 -10.63 13.10
CA SER A 12 15.12 -9.60 13.55
C SER A 12 14.78 -8.25 12.91
N PHE A 13 14.52 -8.22 11.61
CA PHE A 13 14.17 -6.98 10.90
C PHE A 13 12.86 -6.38 11.43
N LEU A 14 11.90 -7.21 11.84
CA LEU A 14 10.62 -6.75 12.37
C LEU A 14 10.80 -6.13 13.75
N LYS A 15 11.59 -6.76 14.61
CA LYS A 15 11.97 -6.22 15.93
C LYS A 15 12.66 -4.86 15.76
N GLU A 16 13.58 -4.78 14.82
CA GLU A 16 14.32 -3.55 14.54
C GLU A 16 13.39 -2.45 13.98
N ALA A 17 12.47 -2.80 13.10
CA ALA A 17 11.44 -1.89 12.58
C ALA A 17 10.48 -1.35 13.66
N LEU A 18 10.16 -2.16 14.67
CA LEU A 18 9.34 -1.75 15.83
C LEU A 18 10.11 -0.79 16.75
N ILE A 19 11.42 -0.96 16.89
CA ILE A 19 12.26 -0.12 17.73
C ILE A 19 12.61 1.20 17.03
N LEU A 20 12.73 1.21 15.70
CA LEU A 20 13.17 2.36 14.92
C LEU A 20 12.43 3.67 15.26
N PRO A 21 11.09 3.71 15.38
CA PRO A 21 10.37 4.92 15.76
C PRO A 21 10.73 5.47 17.14
N THR A 22 11.10 4.60 18.08
CA THR A 22 11.46 4.98 19.45
C THR A 22 12.86 5.60 19.54
N ARG A 23 13.72 5.41 18.53
CA ARG A 23 15.07 5.99 18.49
C ARG A 23 15.09 7.47 18.18
N ASN A 24 14.06 7.97 17.49
CA ASN A 24 13.91 9.40 17.19
C ASN A 24 12.45 9.85 17.35
N PRO A 25 11.93 9.93 18.58
CA PRO A 25 10.53 10.28 18.82
C PRO A 25 10.19 11.69 18.32
N LYS A 26 11.17 12.62 18.35
CA LYS A 26 11.01 14.00 17.83
C LYS A 26 10.64 14.03 16.34
N LEU A 27 11.03 13.02 15.57
CA LEU A 27 10.67 12.88 14.16
C LEU A 27 9.45 11.99 13.97
N PHE A 28 9.40 10.85 14.65
CA PHE A 28 8.37 9.84 14.40
C PHE A 28 7.00 10.20 14.97
N THR A 29 6.92 10.94 16.08
CA THR A 29 5.65 11.45 16.62
C THR A 29 4.92 12.36 15.62
N PRO A 30 5.54 13.41 15.05
CA PRO A 30 4.85 14.23 14.07
C PRO A 30 4.63 13.52 12.73
N VAL A 31 5.52 12.61 12.29
CA VAL A 31 5.27 11.77 11.11
C VAL A 31 4.03 10.90 11.32
N PHE A 32 3.92 10.22 12.47
CA PHE A 32 2.74 9.44 12.83
C PHE A 32 1.46 10.28 12.79
N LEU A 33 1.50 11.49 13.37
CA LEU A 33 0.35 12.39 13.37
C LEU A 33 -0.05 12.81 11.96
N VAL A 34 0.91 13.10 11.07
CA VAL A 34 0.64 13.37 9.65
C VAL A 34 0.00 12.16 8.96
N LEU A 35 0.50 10.94 9.20
CA LEU A 35 -0.08 9.71 8.64
C LEU A 35 -1.53 9.51 9.11
N ALA A 36 -1.79 9.71 10.40
CA ALA A 36 -3.12 9.57 11.00
C ALA A 36 -4.09 10.63 10.47
N VAL A 37 -3.70 11.92 10.51
CA VAL A 37 -4.54 13.02 10.01
C VAL A 37 -4.83 12.89 8.52
N ALA A 38 -3.82 12.58 7.71
CA ALA A 38 -4.03 12.36 6.27
C ALA A 38 -4.96 11.18 6.00
N THR A 39 -4.85 10.09 6.78
CA THR A 39 -5.77 8.95 6.68
C THR A 39 -7.18 9.33 7.10
N PHE A 40 -7.34 10.09 8.18
CA PHE A 40 -8.63 10.57 8.65
C PHE A 40 -9.32 11.44 7.60
N LEU A 41 -8.64 12.47 7.09
CA LEU A 41 -9.17 13.38 6.07
C LEU A 41 -9.55 12.64 4.78
N ALA A 42 -8.69 11.74 4.33
CA ALA A 42 -8.97 10.93 3.14
C ALA A 42 -10.23 10.07 3.28
N ARG A 43 -10.45 9.50 4.47
CA ARG A 43 -11.60 8.62 4.74
C ARG A 43 -12.85 9.40 5.13
N SER A 44 -12.71 10.57 5.75
CA SER A 44 -13.86 11.42 6.09
C SER A 44 -14.59 11.86 4.84
N VAL A 45 -13.90 12.10 3.72
CA VAL A 45 -14.55 12.39 2.42
C VAL A 45 -15.56 11.31 2.03
N HIS A 46 -15.19 10.04 2.21
CA HIS A 46 -16.08 8.92 1.91
C HIS A 46 -17.29 8.89 2.85
N VAL A 47 -17.08 9.12 4.15
CA VAL A 47 -18.14 9.10 5.17
C VAL A 47 -19.10 10.29 5.03
N VAL A 48 -18.57 11.48 4.70
CA VAL A 48 -19.31 12.75 4.67
C VAL A 48 -20.02 12.97 3.34
N PHE A 49 -19.39 12.64 2.22
CA PHE A 49 -19.90 13.02 0.89
C PHE A 49 -20.41 11.83 0.08
N ILE A 50 -19.63 10.75 0.02
CA ILE A 50 -19.97 9.61 -0.85
C ILE A 50 -21.09 8.77 -0.23
N GLN A 51 -20.94 8.41 1.04
CA GLN A 51 -21.88 7.50 1.70
C GLN A 51 -23.33 8.03 1.73
N PRO A 52 -23.59 9.31 2.08
CA PRO A 52 -24.96 9.83 2.05
C PRO A 52 -25.57 9.85 0.64
N LEU A 53 -24.76 10.18 -0.37
CA LEU A 53 -25.21 10.24 -1.76
C LEU A 53 -25.54 8.84 -2.31
N VAL A 54 -24.74 7.84 -1.95
CA VAL A 54 -25.02 6.43 -2.25
C VAL A 54 -26.29 5.97 -1.52
N ASP A 55 -26.43 6.28 -0.24
CA ASP A 55 -27.60 5.88 0.56
C ASP A 55 -28.90 6.51 -0.01
N ASP A 56 -28.86 7.76 -0.48
CA ASP A 56 -29.99 8.43 -1.12
C ASP A 56 -30.37 7.82 -2.48
N MET A 57 -29.37 7.47 -3.30
CA MET A 57 -29.60 6.76 -4.57
C MET A 57 -30.19 5.37 -4.35
N VAL A 58 -29.64 4.58 -3.42
CA VAL A 58 -30.16 3.25 -3.09
C VAL A 58 -31.60 3.33 -2.60
N ARG A 59 -31.91 4.32 -1.75
CA ARG A 59 -33.27 4.56 -1.27
C ARG A 59 -34.22 4.93 -2.41
N SER A 60 -33.78 5.79 -3.33
CA SER A 60 -34.57 6.19 -4.49
C SER A 60 -34.89 5.00 -5.40
N ILE A 61 -33.90 4.15 -5.68
CA ILE A 61 -34.08 2.92 -6.47
C ILE A 61 -35.09 1.99 -5.79
N TYR A 62 -34.94 1.77 -4.49
CA TYR A 62 -35.84 0.92 -3.72
C TYR A 62 -37.30 1.42 -3.73
N LEU A 63 -37.50 2.73 -3.60
CA LEU A 63 -38.83 3.35 -3.66
C LEU A 63 -39.48 3.20 -5.05
N ILE A 64 -38.70 3.34 -6.12
CA ILE A 64 -39.16 3.12 -7.49
C ILE A 64 -39.60 1.67 -7.67
N GLU A 65 -38.79 0.71 -7.19
CA GLU A 65 -39.10 -0.71 -7.26
C GLU A 65 -40.37 -1.07 -6.48
N MET A 66 -40.55 -0.49 -5.28
CA MET A 66 -41.77 -0.69 -4.48
C MET A 66 -43.03 -0.11 -5.11
N ARG A 67 -42.92 1.01 -5.82
CA ARG A 67 -44.09 1.74 -6.34
C ARG A 67 -44.80 0.97 -7.46
N ASN A 68 -44.14 0.01 -8.13
CA ASN A 68 -44.66 -0.76 -9.27
C ASN A 68 -45.24 0.09 -10.42
N THR A 69 -45.02 1.42 -10.40
CA THR A 69 -45.32 2.32 -11.50
C THR A 69 -44.08 2.42 -12.37
N GLY A 70 -44.25 2.43 -13.69
CA GLY A 70 -43.13 2.50 -14.63
C GLY A 70 -42.13 3.62 -14.33
N PHE A 71 -40.86 3.37 -14.66
CA PHE A 71 -39.74 4.29 -14.46
C PHE A 71 -39.95 5.60 -15.23
N SER A 72 -39.98 6.73 -14.51
CA SER A 72 -40.18 8.04 -15.15
C SER A 72 -38.87 8.68 -15.63
N CYS A 73 -38.95 9.50 -16.67
CA CYS A 73 -37.79 10.22 -17.21
C CYS A 73 -37.15 11.18 -16.17
N ALA A 74 -37.97 11.76 -15.28
CA ALA A 74 -37.49 12.64 -14.21
C ALA A 74 -36.72 11.89 -13.11
N GLU A 75 -37.13 10.66 -12.76
CA GLU A 75 -36.40 9.78 -11.85
C GLU A 75 -35.07 9.33 -12.46
N GLY A 76 -35.05 9.04 -13.76
CA GLY A 76 -33.82 8.77 -14.52
C GLY A 76 -32.83 9.91 -14.48
N ALA A 77 -33.28 11.14 -14.77
CA ALA A 77 -32.43 12.33 -14.74
C ALA A 77 -31.82 12.59 -13.34
N LYS A 78 -32.59 12.39 -12.26
CA LYS A 78 -32.09 12.53 -10.89
C LYS A 78 -31.02 11.49 -10.53
N LEU A 79 -31.23 10.25 -10.93
CA LEU A 79 -30.25 9.17 -10.70
C LEU A 79 -28.96 9.40 -11.49
N GLU A 80 -29.06 9.90 -12.71
CA GLU A 80 -27.92 10.26 -13.54
C GLU A 80 -27.12 11.41 -12.91
N GLU A 81 -27.78 12.47 -12.45
CA GLU A 81 -27.14 13.58 -11.76
C GLU A 81 -26.42 13.13 -10.48
N GLY A 82 -27.06 12.26 -9.68
CA GLY A 82 -26.46 11.63 -8.50
C GLY A 82 -25.22 10.81 -8.86
N ALA A 83 -25.30 9.99 -9.90
CA ALA A 83 -24.18 9.17 -10.38
C ALA A 83 -22.99 10.03 -10.84
N ILE A 84 -23.25 11.10 -11.61
CA ILE A 84 -22.21 12.05 -12.06
C ILE A 84 -21.53 12.70 -10.85
N LYS A 85 -22.30 13.14 -9.84
CA LYS A 85 -21.74 13.71 -8.60
C LYS A 85 -20.84 12.71 -7.86
N ILE A 86 -21.29 11.47 -7.68
CA ILE A 86 -20.46 10.41 -7.06
C ILE A 86 -19.18 10.19 -7.86
N MET A 87 -19.28 10.12 -9.19
CA MET A 87 -18.14 9.91 -10.08
C MET A 87 -17.11 11.04 -9.93
N LEU A 88 -17.54 12.30 -9.97
CA LEU A 88 -16.66 13.47 -9.84
C LEU A 88 -15.96 13.50 -8.46
N ILE A 89 -16.72 13.27 -7.38
CA ILE A 89 -16.16 13.20 -6.02
C ILE A 89 -15.15 12.05 -5.92
N SER A 90 -15.45 10.90 -6.54
CA SER A 90 -14.56 9.74 -6.55
C SER A 90 -13.26 10.02 -7.32
N ILE A 91 -13.34 10.67 -8.48
CA ILE A 91 -12.15 11.07 -9.26
C ILE A 91 -11.29 12.04 -8.44
N ALA A 92 -11.90 13.07 -7.85
CA ALA A 92 -11.19 14.02 -7.00
C ALA A 92 -10.54 13.33 -5.79
N GLN A 93 -11.25 12.39 -5.17
CA GLN A 93 -10.72 11.60 -4.05
C GLN A 93 -9.54 10.73 -4.47
N VAL A 94 -9.60 10.08 -5.64
CA VAL A 94 -8.48 9.28 -6.16
C VAL A 94 -7.24 10.16 -6.35
N ILE A 95 -7.37 11.33 -6.96
CA ILE A 95 -6.26 12.27 -7.15
C ILE A 95 -5.66 12.69 -5.81
N LEU A 96 -6.51 13.06 -4.85
CA LEU A 96 -6.09 13.43 -3.50
C LEU A 96 -5.35 12.27 -2.80
N MET A 97 -5.86 11.04 -2.93
CA MET A 97 -5.27 9.84 -2.35
C MET A 97 -3.90 9.50 -2.95
N LEU A 98 -3.68 9.76 -4.24
CA LEU A 98 -2.38 9.60 -4.89
C LEU A 98 -1.35 10.57 -4.32
N ALA A 99 -1.72 11.85 -4.23
CA ALA A 99 -0.85 12.89 -3.66
C ALA A 99 -0.52 12.61 -2.19
N LEU A 100 -1.54 12.33 -1.36
CA LEU A 100 -1.33 11.96 0.04
C LEU A 100 -0.53 10.67 0.18
N GLY A 101 -0.78 9.67 -0.67
CA GLY A 101 -0.04 8.42 -0.71
C GLY A 101 1.45 8.63 -0.95
N PHE A 102 1.81 9.50 -1.89
CA PHE A 102 3.20 9.88 -2.15
C PHE A 102 3.83 10.57 -0.95
N VAL A 103 3.19 11.63 -0.43
CA VAL A 103 3.72 12.42 0.69
C VAL A 103 3.94 11.55 1.93
N LYS A 104 2.96 10.73 2.29
CA LYS A 104 3.05 9.81 3.43
C LYS A 104 4.21 8.83 3.30
N LYS A 105 4.32 8.15 2.15
CA LYS A 105 5.38 7.16 1.92
C LYS A 105 6.75 7.83 1.90
N ALA A 106 6.90 8.93 1.15
CA ALA A 106 8.15 9.67 1.06
C ALA A 106 8.61 10.12 2.45
N LEU A 107 7.73 10.76 3.23
CA LEU A 107 8.05 11.26 4.55
C LEU A 107 8.49 10.13 5.51
N ALA A 108 7.72 9.04 5.55
CA ALA A 108 8.04 7.91 6.41
C ALA A 108 9.33 7.20 6.00
N PHE A 109 9.57 7.01 4.69
CA PHE A 109 10.80 6.39 4.20
C PHE A 109 12.03 7.24 4.47
N PHE A 110 11.96 8.56 4.27
CA PHE A 110 13.05 9.47 4.61
C PHE A 110 13.30 9.53 6.13
N ALA A 111 12.24 9.51 6.94
CA ALA A 111 12.37 9.48 8.39
C ALA A 111 13.03 8.17 8.87
N ALA A 112 12.63 7.04 8.31
CA ALA A 112 13.17 5.74 8.63
C ALA A 112 14.61 5.56 8.14
N SER A 113 14.93 5.97 6.90
CA SER A 113 16.29 5.88 6.38
C SER A 113 17.28 6.73 7.16
N THR A 114 16.95 7.99 7.42
CA THR A 114 17.83 8.90 8.19
C THR A 114 18.04 8.41 9.62
N THR A 115 16.99 7.93 10.29
CA THR A 115 17.11 7.39 11.65
C THR A 115 17.89 6.07 11.68
N TYR A 116 17.74 5.21 10.67
CA TYR A 116 18.51 3.97 10.55
C TYR A 116 20.00 4.25 10.34
N SER A 117 20.35 5.24 9.52
CA SER A 117 21.74 5.69 9.31
C SER A 117 22.34 6.45 10.50
N GLY A 118 21.57 6.68 11.58
CA GLY A 118 22.04 7.34 12.81
C GLY A 118 21.79 8.84 12.90
N ASP A 119 21.24 9.47 11.86
CA ASP A 119 20.90 10.88 11.86
C ASP A 119 19.66 11.15 12.74
N ARG A 120 19.68 12.25 13.50
CA ARG A 120 18.58 12.65 14.39
C ARG A 120 17.99 13.99 13.98
N TYR A 121 17.22 14.00 12.90
CA TYR A 121 16.51 15.20 12.44
C TYR A 121 15.18 15.40 13.17
N SER A 122 14.73 16.66 13.24
CA SER A 122 13.32 17.00 13.45
C SER A 122 12.53 16.95 12.13
N LEU A 123 11.18 16.94 12.20
CA LEU A 123 10.34 16.96 11.00
C LEU A 123 10.67 18.17 10.10
N ALA A 124 10.82 19.36 10.69
CA ALA A 124 11.12 20.58 9.95
C ALA A 124 12.47 20.51 9.23
N GLU A 125 13.49 19.93 9.88
CA GLU A 125 14.80 19.72 9.27
C GLU A 125 14.75 18.72 8.13
N LEU A 126 14.01 17.62 8.31
CA LEU A 126 13.82 16.61 7.26
C LEU A 126 13.12 17.23 6.05
N VAL A 127 12.04 17.96 6.27
CA VAL A 127 11.30 18.68 5.22
C VAL A 127 12.20 19.70 4.54
N ARG A 128 12.99 20.48 5.29
CA ARG A 128 13.94 21.45 4.71
C ARG A 128 15.01 20.75 3.86
N LYS A 129 15.53 19.60 4.30
CA LYS A 129 16.56 18.83 3.58
C LYS A 129 15.98 18.17 2.31
N VAL A 130 14.75 17.66 2.39
CA VAL A 130 14.11 16.89 1.31
C VAL A 130 13.43 17.81 0.28
N ILE A 131 12.73 18.85 0.73
CA ILE A 131 11.96 19.77 -0.13
C ILE A 131 12.81 20.99 -0.56
N CYS A 132 13.50 21.64 0.37
CA CYS A 132 14.15 22.93 0.08
C CYS A 132 15.58 22.81 -0.51
N LYS A 133 16.29 21.69 -0.28
CA LYS A 133 17.68 21.51 -0.76
C LYS A 133 17.83 20.74 -2.09
N GLY A 134 16.72 20.28 -2.69
CA GLY A 134 16.62 19.92 -4.13
C GLY A 134 17.30 18.61 -4.58
N ASN A 135 16.63 17.91 -5.52
CA ASN A 135 16.96 16.63 -6.19
C ASN A 135 16.80 15.29 -5.44
N THR A 136 16.68 15.27 -4.11
CA THR A 136 16.49 14.02 -3.35
C THR A 136 15.13 13.36 -3.59
N LEU A 137 14.07 14.15 -3.84
CA LEU A 137 12.72 13.64 -4.14
C LEU A 137 12.56 13.09 -5.56
N LYS A 138 13.44 13.45 -6.51
CA LYS A 138 13.26 13.09 -7.92
C LYS A 138 13.25 11.58 -8.13
N GLY A 139 14.11 10.85 -7.41
CA GLY A 139 14.15 9.39 -7.46
C GLY A 139 12.87 8.74 -6.94
N PRO A 140 12.51 8.98 -5.66
CA PRO A 140 11.29 8.47 -5.06
C PRO A 140 10.02 8.86 -5.83
N ALA A 141 9.95 10.08 -6.39
CA ALA A 141 8.83 10.54 -7.20
C ALA A 141 8.69 9.73 -8.49
N ILE A 142 9.78 9.52 -9.24
CA ILE A 142 9.76 8.70 -10.46
C ILE A 142 9.36 7.25 -10.13
N THR A 143 9.93 6.68 -9.07
CA THR A 143 9.62 5.30 -8.65
C THR A 143 8.16 5.17 -8.23
N PHE A 144 7.65 6.12 -7.44
CA PHE A 144 6.25 6.15 -7.05
C PHE A 144 5.32 6.29 -8.26
N ALA A 145 5.64 7.16 -9.23
CA ALA A 145 4.84 7.32 -10.44
C ALA A 145 4.78 6.03 -11.27
N VAL A 146 5.92 5.36 -11.50
CA VAL A 146 5.99 4.08 -12.22
C VAL A 146 5.17 3.00 -11.51
N VAL A 147 5.37 2.87 -10.20
CA VAL A 147 4.65 1.89 -9.37
C VAL A 147 3.14 2.15 -9.37
N THR A 148 2.73 3.41 -9.25
CA THR A 148 1.32 3.81 -9.24
C THR A 148 0.68 3.57 -10.60
N ALA A 149 1.36 3.85 -11.70
CA ALA A 149 0.86 3.59 -13.04
C ALA A 149 0.64 2.08 -13.26
N LEU A 150 1.57 1.24 -12.79
CA LEU A 150 1.43 -0.21 -12.83
C LEU A 150 0.27 -0.72 -11.95
N ASP A 151 0.10 -0.15 -10.76
CA ASP A 151 -1.02 -0.47 -9.85
C ASP A 151 -2.37 -0.10 -10.47
N LEU A 152 -2.47 1.08 -11.10
CA LEU A 152 -3.67 1.52 -11.83
C LEU A 152 -3.96 0.64 -13.05
N ALA A 153 -2.94 0.24 -13.81
CA ALA A 153 -3.10 -0.69 -14.92
C ALA A 153 -3.58 -2.06 -14.44
N TRP A 154 -3.02 -2.55 -13.33
CA TRP A 154 -3.40 -3.83 -12.74
C TRP A 154 -4.83 -3.83 -12.21
N THR A 155 -5.22 -2.77 -11.49
CA THR A 155 -6.59 -2.61 -10.99
C THR A 155 -7.61 -2.52 -12.13
N ALA A 156 -7.27 -1.86 -13.25
CA ALA A 156 -8.11 -1.85 -14.45
C ALA A 156 -8.32 -3.27 -15.02
N VAL A 157 -7.27 -4.10 -15.07
CA VAL A 157 -7.36 -5.51 -15.48
C VAL A 157 -8.28 -6.29 -14.54
N LEU A 158 -8.16 -6.12 -13.23
CA LEU A 158 -9.02 -6.79 -12.24
C LEU A 158 -10.49 -6.38 -12.39
N VAL A 159 -10.77 -5.11 -12.65
CA VAL A 159 -12.13 -4.61 -12.91
C VAL A 159 -12.70 -5.23 -14.18
N ALA A 160 -11.92 -5.27 -15.27
CA ALA A 160 -12.33 -5.89 -16.52
C ALA A 160 -12.64 -7.40 -16.34
N MET A 161 -11.81 -8.11 -15.56
CA MET A 161 -12.03 -9.53 -15.25
C MET A 161 -13.30 -9.76 -14.43
N ARG A 162 -13.61 -8.88 -13.46
CA ARG A 162 -14.88 -8.93 -12.70
C ARG A 162 -16.10 -8.65 -13.56
N ALA A 163 -16.00 -7.67 -14.46
CA ALA A 163 -17.08 -7.37 -15.40
C ALA A 163 -17.33 -8.56 -16.35
N GLY A 164 -16.26 -9.14 -16.91
CA GLY A 164 -16.35 -10.31 -17.79
C GLY A 164 -16.95 -11.53 -17.10
N THR A 165 -16.57 -11.81 -15.86
CA THR A 165 -17.16 -12.91 -15.07
C THR A 165 -18.64 -12.69 -14.77
N ALA A 166 -19.06 -11.46 -14.47
CA ALA A 166 -20.49 -11.14 -14.26
C ALA A 166 -21.33 -11.36 -15.52
N VAL A 167 -20.79 -11.04 -16.70
CA VAL A 167 -21.44 -11.32 -17.99
C VAL A 167 -21.53 -12.82 -18.25
N MET A 168 -20.45 -13.58 -18.00
CA MET A 168 -20.43 -15.03 -18.21
C MET A 168 -21.32 -15.79 -17.23
N MET A 169 -21.49 -15.31 -15.99
CA MET A 169 -22.43 -15.91 -15.03
C MET A 169 -23.88 -15.86 -15.50
N ARG A 170 -24.28 -14.85 -16.28
CA ARG A 170 -25.61 -14.81 -16.92
C ARG A 170 -25.79 -15.85 -18.03
N GLY A 171 -24.69 -16.39 -18.58
CA GLY A 171 -24.69 -17.34 -19.70
C GLY A 171 -24.61 -18.83 -19.31
N GLY A 172 -24.65 -19.19 -18.03
CA GLY A 172 -24.79 -20.59 -17.57
C GLY A 172 -23.58 -21.52 -17.75
N GLN A 173 -22.37 -21.01 -18.03
CA GLN A 173 -21.19 -21.84 -18.30
C GLN A 173 -20.35 -22.13 -17.04
N SER A 174 -20.62 -23.23 -16.33
CA SER A 174 -19.96 -23.54 -15.03
C SER A 174 -18.45 -23.85 -15.13
N ARG A 175 -17.97 -24.45 -16.23
CA ARG A 175 -16.54 -24.84 -16.39
C ARG A 175 -15.63 -23.63 -16.63
N VAL A 176 -16.13 -22.62 -17.33
CA VAL A 176 -15.43 -21.35 -17.60
C VAL A 176 -15.27 -20.52 -16.32
N LEU A 177 -16.28 -20.57 -15.43
CA LEU A 177 -16.25 -19.91 -14.14
C LEU A 177 -15.14 -20.44 -13.21
N SER A 178 -14.84 -21.75 -13.25
CA SER A 178 -13.77 -22.33 -12.43
C SER A 178 -12.38 -21.88 -12.87
N VAL A 179 -12.10 -21.87 -14.18
CA VAL A 179 -10.80 -21.43 -14.72
C VAL A 179 -10.64 -19.93 -14.48
N GLN A 180 -11.70 -19.14 -14.72
CA GLN A 180 -11.64 -17.70 -14.53
C GLN A 180 -11.55 -17.30 -13.05
N GLY A 181 -12.17 -18.07 -12.15
CA GLY A 181 -11.98 -17.94 -10.71
C GLY A 181 -10.53 -18.19 -10.29
N LEU A 182 -9.87 -19.21 -10.86
CA LEU A 182 -8.44 -19.46 -10.61
C LEU A 182 -7.55 -18.33 -11.13
N VAL A 183 -7.78 -17.85 -12.36
CA VAL A 183 -7.03 -16.71 -12.92
C VAL A 183 -7.26 -15.46 -12.07
N PHE A 184 -8.48 -15.23 -11.59
CA PHE A 184 -8.78 -14.13 -10.68
C PHE A 184 -8.03 -14.25 -9.35
N LEU A 185 -7.95 -15.46 -8.77
CA LEU A 185 -7.18 -15.70 -7.55
C LEU A 185 -5.67 -15.48 -7.77
N LEU A 186 -5.12 -15.97 -8.88
CA LEU A 186 -3.71 -15.78 -9.24
C LEU A 186 -3.38 -14.31 -9.46
N THR A 187 -4.29 -13.56 -10.08
CA THR A 187 -4.10 -12.11 -10.29
C THR A 187 -4.18 -11.34 -8.98
N LEU A 188 -5.07 -11.69 -8.05
CA LEU A 188 -5.05 -11.14 -6.70
C LEU A 188 -3.74 -11.45 -5.98
N LEU A 189 -3.24 -12.69 -6.07
CA LEU A 189 -1.98 -13.07 -5.43
C LEU A 189 -0.77 -12.31 -6.00
N ALA A 190 -0.77 -12.08 -7.31
CA ALA A 190 0.24 -11.28 -7.99
C ALA A 190 0.17 -9.80 -7.57
N GLU A 191 -1.03 -9.23 -7.39
CA GLU A 191 -1.23 -7.89 -6.85
C GLU A 191 -0.61 -7.73 -5.46
N LEU A 192 -0.85 -8.70 -4.57
CA LEU A 192 -0.31 -8.70 -3.21
C LEU A 192 1.21 -8.70 -3.20
N CYS A 193 1.83 -9.55 -4.03
CA CYS A 193 3.27 -9.57 -4.20
C CYS A 193 3.77 -8.23 -4.77
N PHE A 194 3.09 -7.71 -5.79
CA PHE A 194 3.45 -6.46 -6.44
C PHE A 194 3.37 -5.26 -5.48
N ALA A 195 2.36 -5.18 -4.62
CA ALA A 195 2.21 -4.10 -3.65
C ALA A 195 3.41 -4.01 -2.68
N VAL A 196 3.97 -5.14 -2.26
CA VAL A 196 5.13 -5.15 -1.38
C VAL A 196 6.41 -4.87 -2.16
N LEU A 197 6.55 -5.40 -3.38
CA LEU A 197 7.65 -5.04 -4.28
C LEU A 197 7.67 -3.54 -4.57
N ALA A 198 6.51 -2.95 -4.79
CA ALA A 198 6.27 -1.53 -4.94
C ALA A 198 6.75 -0.76 -3.70
N LEU A 199 6.35 -1.18 -2.49
CA LEU A 199 6.81 -0.59 -1.23
C LEU A 199 8.33 -0.63 -1.08
N VAL A 200 8.94 -1.80 -1.27
CA VAL A 200 10.41 -1.99 -1.17
C VAL A 200 11.14 -1.21 -2.26
N SER A 201 10.56 -1.06 -3.46
CA SER A 201 11.17 -0.28 -4.54
C SER A 201 11.19 1.22 -4.25
N VAL A 202 10.14 1.76 -3.62
CA VAL A 202 10.12 3.16 -3.18
C VAL A 202 11.13 3.36 -2.04
N ALA A 203 11.21 2.42 -1.09
CA ALA A 203 12.23 2.44 -0.04
C ALA A 203 13.65 2.44 -0.66
N ALA A 204 13.90 1.56 -1.62
CA ALA A 204 15.17 1.48 -2.33
C ALA A 204 15.52 2.79 -3.05
N SER A 205 14.53 3.49 -3.61
CA SER A 205 14.76 4.75 -4.30
C SER A 205 15.01 5.93 -3.35
N VAL A 206 14.51 5.84 -2.12
CA VAL A 206 14.76 6.81 -1.05
C VAL A 206 16.16 6.61 -0.46
N VAL A 207 16.59 5.37 -0.29
CA VAL A 207 17.92 5.02 0.25
C VAL A 207 19.00 5.22 -0.83
N ASP A 208 18.85 4.57 -1.98
CA ASP A 208 19.75 4.68 -3.13
C ASP A 208 19.22 5.72 -4.12
N GLY A 209 19.59 6.99 -3.92
CA GLY A 209 19.15 8.11 -4.77
C GLY A 209 19.50 7.96 -6.26
N GLU A 210 20.36 7.02 -6.63
CA GLU A 210 20.74 6.69 -8.02
C GLU A 210 19.79 5.67 -8.68
N ARG A 211 19.12 4.82 -7.89
CA ARG A 211 18.22 3.78 -8.40
C ARG A 211 16.79 4.29 -8.40
N ARG A 212 16.23 4.49 -9.60
CA ARG A 212 14.93 5.15 -9.80
C ARG A 212 14.05 4.36 -10.77
N GLY A 213 12.73 4.46 -10.61
CA GLY A 213 11.76 3.85 -11.50
C GLY A 213 11.93 2.33 -11.58
N VAL A 214 11.98 1.82 -12.81
CA VAL A 214 12.10 0.39 -13.11
C VAL A 214 13.40 -0.23 -12.54
N ARG A 215 14.48 0.54 -12.39
CA ARG A 215 15.74 0.04 -11.80
C ARG A 215 15.57 -0.28 -10.31
N ALA A 216 14.86 0.57 -9.57
CA ALA A 216 14.54 0.33 -8.17
C ALA A 216 13.59 -0.88 -8.02
N LEU A 217 12.61 -1.01 -8.91
CA LEU A 217 11.70 -2.16 -8.93
C LEU A 217 12.44 -3.48 -9.19
N ARG A 218 13.33 -3.49 -10.18
CA ARG A 218 14.18 -4.66 -10.49
C ARG A 218 15.07 -5.04 -9.31
N GLN A 219 15.62 -4.06 -8.62
CA GLN A 219 16.46 -4.30 -7.44
C GLN A 219 15.64 -4.90 -6.29
N ALA A 220 14.48 -4.32 -5.97
CA ALA A 220 13.56 -4.86 -4.97
C ALA A 220 13.14 -6.30 -5.30
N TRP A 221 12.83 -6.58 -6.57
CA TRP A 221 12.53 -7.94 -7.05
C TRP A 221 13.68 -8.91 -6.78
N ARG A 222 14.92 -8.53 -7.11
CA ARG A 222 16.10 -9.38 -6.87
C ARG A 222 16.31 -9.66 -5.38
N LEU A 223 16.15 -8.64 -4.52
CA LEU A 223 16.30 -8.80 -3.07
C LEU A 223 15.24 -9.74 -2.49
N MET A 224 13.97 -9.56 -2.88
CA MET A 224 12.87 -10.39 -2.39
C MET A 224 12.88 -11.81 -2.94
N THR A 225 13.38 -12.05 -4.15
CA THR A 225 13.36 -13.40 -4.76
C THR A 225 14.64 -14.20 -4.51
N ARG A 226 15.80 -13.55 -4.49
CA ARG A 226 17.11 -14.24 -4.46
C ARG A 226 17.84 -14.14 -3.14
N VAL A 227 17.67 -13.05 -2.37
CA VAL A 227 18.47 -12.81 -1.16
C VAL A 227 17.70 -13.20 0.09
N ARG A 228 16.54 -12.57 0.35
CA ARG A 228 15.76 -12.76 1.59
C ARG A 228 14.31 -13.12 1.33
N ARG A 229 14.08 -14.26 0.66
CA ARG A 229 12.73 -14.71 0.24
C ARG A 229 11.76 -14.93 1.41
N LYS A 230 12.23 -15.51 2.51
CA LYS A 230 11.39 -15.80 3.68
C LYS A 230 10.93 -14.53 4.39
N GLU A 231 11.82 -13.57 4.55
CA GLU A 231 11.50 -12.28 5.16
C GLU A 231 10.68 -11.39 4.23
N GLY A 232 10.93 -11.45 2.92
CA GLY A 232 10.09 -10.81 1.91
C GLY A 232 8.65 -11.36 1.97
N LEU A 233 8.47 -12.67 2.14
CA LEU A 233 7.15 -13.27 2.37
C LEU A 233 6.53 -12.80 3.69
N LEU A 234 7.32 -12.69 4.76
CA LEU A 234 6.84 -12.15 6.04
C LEU A 234 6.38 -10.68 5.90
N LEU A 235 7.10 -9.88 5.12
CA LEU A 235 6.72 -8.50 4.83
C LEU A 235 5.42 -8.42 4.02
N VAL A 236 5.20 -9.34 3.07
CA VAL A 236 3.92 -9.49 2.35
C VAL A 236 2.80 -9.81 3.33
N LEU A 237 3.00 -10.81 4.19
CA LEU A 237 2.01 -11.20 5.19
C LEU A 237 1.70 -10.04 6.14
N LEU A 238 2.73 -9.34 6.63
CA LEU A 238 2.59 -8.18 7.51
C LEU A 238 1.79 -7.06 6.83
N THR A 239 2.14 -6.72 5.58
CA THR A 239 1.51 -5.63 4.84
C THR A 239 0.03 -5.91 4.57
N TYR A 240 -0.37 -7.17 4.37
CA TYR A 240 -1.75 -7.53 4.06
C TYR A 240 -2.59 -7.88 5.30
N LEU A 241 -2.02 -8.62 6.26
CA LEU A 241 -2.74 -9.10 7.45
C LEU A 241 -2.98 -7.98 8.47
N LEU A 242 -2.09 -7.00 8.59
CA LEU A 242 -2.30 -5.90 9.56
C LEU A 242 -3.47 -4.98 9.19
N PRO A 243 -3.63 -4.53 7.93
CA PRO A 243 -4.81 -3.76 7.53
C PRO A 243 -6.15 -4.49 7.74
N THR A 244 -6.19 -5.81 7.58
CA THR A 244 -7.43 -6.58 7.79
C THR A 244 -7.85 -6.61 9.26
N VAL A 245 -6.91 -6.57 10.20
CA VAL A 245 -7.20 -6.48 11.64
C VAL A 245 -7.94 -5.19 12.00
N VAL A 246 -7.67 -4.09 11.30
CA VAL A 246 -8.26 -2.77 11.60
C VAL A 246 -9.48 -2.46 10.72
N ALA A 247 -9.73 -3.27 9.68
CA ALA A 247 -10.91 -3.15 8.82
C ALA A 247 -12.27 -3.18 9.56
N PRO A 248 -12.48 -3.99 10.62
CA PRO A 248 -13.71 -3.95 11.41
C PRO A 248 -13.98 -2.59 12.04
N VAL A 249 -12.94 -1.88 12.49
CA VAL A 249 -13.07 -0.54 13.09
C VAL A 249 -13.55 0.47 12.04
N TYR A 250 -13.02 0.39 10.82
CA TYR A 250 -13.51 1.21 9.71
C TYR A 250 -14.97 0.91 9.37
N ARG A 251 -15.35 -0.38 9.33
CA ARG A 251 -16.75 -0.78 9.11
C ARG A 251 -17.65 -0.27 10.22
N ALA A 252 -17.22 -0.35 11.47
CA ALA A 252 -17.94 0.23 12.60
C ALA A 252 -18.14 1.74 12.41
N ALA A 253 -17.10 2.48 11.98
CA ALA A 253 -17.22 3.91 11.71
C ALA A 253 -18.30 4.23 10.67
N LEU A 254 -18.40 3.44 9.60
CA LEU A 254 -19.45 3.58 8.57
C LEU A 254 -20.86 3.25 9.09
N VAL A 255 -20.98 2.34 10.04
CA VAL A 255 -22.28 2.00 10.65
C VAL A 255 -22.70 3.08 11.65
N TYR A 256 -21.77 3.56 12.47
CA TYR A 256 -22.04 4.61 13.44
C TYR A 256 -22.35 5.95 12.77
N SER A 257 -21.70 6.27 11.64
CA SER A 257 -21.96 7.52 10.90
C SER A 257 -23.41 7.63 10.43
N ARG A 258 -24.07 6.51 10.12
CA ARG A 258 -25.49 6.48 9.75
C ARG A 258 -26.43 6.82 10.90
N ARG A 259 -26.02 6.59 12.15
CA ARG A 259 -26.82 6.89 13.34
C ARG A 259 -26.49 8.26 13.93
N SER A 260 -25.20 8.58 14.01
CA SER A 260 -24.69 9.86 14.49
C SER A 260 -23.40 10.17 13.77
N MET A 261 -23.40 11.25 12.99
CA MET A 261 -22.22 11.67 12.23
C MET A 261 -21.02 11.93 13.15
N ALA A 262 -21.27 12.55 14.30
CA ALA A 262 -20.23 12.81 15.31
C ALA A 262 -19.62 11.50 15.83
N ALA A 263 -20.46 10.53 16.21
CA ALA A 263 -19.97 9.23 16.69
C ALA A 263 -19.17 8.48 15.60
N GLY A 264 -19.66 8.50 14.35
CA GLY A 264 -18.95 7.92 13.21
C GLY A 264 -17.58 8.54 12.98
N LEU A 265 -17.46 9.87 13.07
CA LEU A 265 -16.18 10.58 12.94
C LEU A 265 -15.24 10.29 14.12
N CYS A 266 -15.73 10.15 15.34
CA CYS A 266 -14.91 9.74 16.49
C CYS A 266 -14.31 8.34 16.31
N VAL A 267 -15.13 7.36 15.88
CA VAL A 267 -14.65 6.00 15.60
C VAL A 267 -13.68 6.01 14.40
N LEU A 268 -13.93 6.86 13.39
CA LEU A 268 -13.03 7.03 12.27
C LEU A 268 -11.67 7.62 12.69
N ALA A 269 -11.63 8.54 13.64
CA ALA A 269 -10.40 9.06 14.20
C ALA A 269 -9.60 7.94 14.88
N GLY A 270 -10.25 7.09 15.69
CA GLY A 270 -9.64 5.90 16.27
C GLY A 270 -9.07 4.95 15.21
N TYR A 271 -9.83 4.67 14.15
CA TYR A 271 -9.34 3.92 12.98
C TYR A 271 -8.09 4.56 12.38
N ALA A 272 -8.10 5.89 12.19
CA ALA A 272 -7.00 6.60 11.54
C ALA A 272 -5.71 6.57 12.38
N PHE A 273 -5.79 6.66 13.71
CA PHE A 273 -4.64 6.47 14.59
C PHE A 273 -4.09 5.04 14.52
N MET A 274 -4.96 4.03 14.62
CA MET A 274 -4.54 2.63 14.52
C MET A 274 -3.90 2.33 13.17
N PHE A 275 -4.53 2.76 12.08
CA PHE A 275 -4.01 2.56 10.74
C PHE A 275 -2.73 3.37 10.49
N GLY A 276 -2.61 4.59 11.03
CA GLY A 276 -1.39 5.40 10.98
C GLY A 276 -0.21 4.72 11.68
N ALA A 277 -0.45 4.06 12.82
CA ALA A 277 0.58 3.32 13.55
C ALA A 277 1.06 2.12 12.74
N LEU A 278 0.13 1.36 12.17
CA LEU A 278 0.44 0.23 11.28
C LEU A 278 1.19 0.70 10.03
N GLN A 279 0.80 1.86 9.47
CA GLN A 279 1.51 2.49 8.36
C GLN A 279 2.98 2.74 8.69
N LEU A 280 3.23 3.32 9.85
CA LEU A 280 4.58 3.61 10.29
C LEU A 280 5.41 2.33 10.43
N VAL A 281 4.84 1.28 11.03
CA VAL A 281 5.51 -0.01 11.24
C VAL A 281 5.87 -0.68 9.93
N TYR A 282 4.94 -0.81 8.96
CA TYR A 282 5.28 -1.50 7.71
C TYR A 282 6.24 -0.68 6.83
N LEU A 283 6.19 0.67 6.90
CA LEU A 283 7.13 1.53 6.18
C LEU A 283 8.54 1.44 6.77
N ALA A 284 8.65 1.44 8.10
CA ALA A 284 9.91 1.16 8.79
C ALA A 284 10.42 -0.26 8.46
N ALA A 285 9.55 -1.27 8.48
CA ALA A 285 9.90 -2.64 8.15
C ALA A 285 10.45 -2.78 6.72
N ALA A 286 9.84 -2.10 5.75
CA ALA A 286 10.34 -2.08 4.38
C ALA A 286 11.71 -1.41 4.26
N THR A 287 11.99 -0.33 5.03
CA THR A 287 13.35 0.26 5.05
C THR A 287 14.38 -0.65 5.68
N VAL A 288 14.10 -1.21 6.85
CA VAL A 288 15.03 -2.09 7.56
C VAL A 288 15.31 -3.34 6.73
N PHE A 289 14.26 -3.95 6.16
CA PHE A 289 14.41 -5.06 5.23
C PHE A 289 15.34 -4.70 4.06
N TYR A 290 15.21 -3.50 3.50
CA TYR A 290 16.06 -3.06 2.41
C TYR A 290 17.54 -2.95 2.82
N TYR A 291 17.84 -2.32 3.96
CA TYR A 291 19.20 -2.21 4.48
C TYR A 291 19.81 -3.59 4.77
N GLU A 292 19.12 -4.45 5.53
CA GLU A 292 19.61 -5.78 5.86
C GLU A 292 19.77 -6.68 4.61
N ALA A 293 18.90 -6.53 3.60
CA ALA A 293 19.00 -7.25 2.33
C ALA A 293 20.17 -6.75 1.45
N MET A 294 20.53 -5.47 1.56
CA MET A 294 21.70 -4.92 0.89
C MET A 294 23.00 -5.36 1.58
N GLU A 295 23.07 -5.29 2.91
CA GLU A 295 24.22 -5.77 3.68
C GLU A 295 24.48 -7.26 3.43
N SER A 296 23.43 -8.10 3.46
CA SER A 296 23.58 -9.54 3.17
C SER A 296 23.99 -9.84 1.72
N LYS A 297 23.66 -8.96 0.77
CA LYS A 297 24.14 -9.08 -0.61
C LYS A 297 25.64 -8.75 -0.73
N GLU A 298 26.15 -7.82 0.08
CA GLU A 298 27.57 -7.45 0.11
C GLU A 298 28.43 -8.48 0.86
N VAL A 299 27.86 -9.12 1.88
CA VAL A 299 28.55 -10.16 2.68
C VAL A 299 28.62 -11.51 1.96
N VAL A 300 27.77 -11.78 0.94
CA VAL A 300 27.92 -12.94 0.05
C VAL A 300 28.90 -12.54 -1.05
N PRO A 301 30.18 -13.00 -1.02
CA PRO A 301 31.13 -12.62 -2.05
C PRO A 301 30.66 -13.15 -3.40
N CYS A 302 30.94 -12.39 -4.46
CA CYS A 302 30.79 -12.82 -5.85
C CYS A 302 31.63 -14.07 -6.21
N ASP A 303 32.41 -14.62 -5.27
CA ASP A 303 33.29 -15.78 -5.46
C ASP A 303 32.56 -17.14 -5.48
N ALA A 304 31.24 -17.17 -5.27
CA ALA A 304 30.45 -18.40 -5.42
C ALA A 304 30.03 -18.70 -6.88
N TYR A 305 30.53 -17.95 -7.86
CA TYR A 305 30.47 -18.35 -9.26
C TYR A 305 31.67 -19.24 -9.60
N ALA A 306 31.43 -20.55 -9.50
CA ALA A 306 32.09 -21.64 -10.22
C ALA A 306 33.57 -21.42 -10.57
N LYS A 307 34.47 -22.04 -9.79
CA LYS A 307 35.72 -22.56 -10.34
C LYS A 307 35.35 -23.49 -11.50
N ILE A 308 35.44 -23.00 -12.73
CA ILE A 308 35.56 -23.84 -13.90
C ILE A 308 36.90 -24.58 -13.71
N PRO A 309 36.92 -25.92 -13.64
CA PRO A 309 38.20 -26.61 -13.65
C PRO A 309 38.85 -26.34 -15.01
N SER A 310 39.94 -25.58 -15.01
CA SER A 310 40.84 -25.51 -16.15
C SER A 310 41.46 -26.89 -16.29
N GLY A 311 40.89 -27.71 -17.16
CA GLY A 311 41.52 -28.92 -17.65
C GLY A 311 42.67 -28.53 -18.57
N GLU A 312 43.76 -28.01 -18.01
CA GLU A 312 45.08 -28.13 -18.62
C GLU A 312 45.63 -29.47 -18.12
N GLY A 313 45.46 -30.48 -18.95
CA GLY A 313 46.24 -31.70 -18.84
C GLY A 313 47.64 -31.40 -19.35
N ASP A 314 48.61 -31.46 -18.44
CA ASP A 314 50.01 -31.67 -18.79
C ASP A 314 50.23 -33.14 -19.17
N VAL A 315 51.03 -33.33 -20.22
CA VAL A 315 51.63 -34.55 -20.81
C VAL A 315 50.81 -35.29 -21.88
#